data_AF-A0A183BBC5-F1
#
_entry.id   AF-A0A183BBC5-F1
#
_cell.length_a   1.000
_cell.length_b   1.000
_cell.length_c   1.000
_cell.angle_alpha   90.00
_cell.angle_beta   90.00
_cell.angle_gamma   90.00
#
_symmetry.space_group_name_H-M   'P 1'
#
loop_
_entity.id
_entity.type
_entity.pdbx_description
1 polymer ?
#
loop_
_entity_poly.entity_id
_entity_poly.type
_entity_poly.pdbx_seq_one_letter_code
_entity_poly.pdbx_strand_id
1 'polypeptide(L)' 'MPRILNRGSSPSEIDEIQLSEEMVHQHLEHLDVRKMAGPDEIHPAITKPIADILAGPVYKLRKASIDQGVLP' A
#
# COMPACT_ATOMS: atom_id res chain seq x y z
N MET A 1 -10.68 26.60 -35.53
CA MET A 1 -11.45 25.34 -35.55
C MET A 1 -11.44 24.75 -34.14
N PRO A 2 -12.52 24.86 -33.35
CA PRO A 2 -12.55 24.22 -32.03
C PRO A 2 -12.79 22.71 -32.21
N ARG A 3 -11.96 21.89 -31.56
CA ARG A 3 -12.17 20.44 -31.47
C ARG A 3 -13.13 20.18 -30.31
N ILE A 4 -14.31 19.65 -30.63
CA ILE A 4 -15.32 19.24 -29.65
C ILE A 4 -14.80 17.94 -29.02
N LEU A 5 -14.52 17.95 -27.71
CA LEU A 5 -14.17 16.74 -26.96
C LEU A 5 -15.48 16.01 -26.65
N ASN A 6 -15.73 14.91 -27.35
CA ASN A 6 -16.87 14.05 -27.10
C ASN A 6 -16.78 13.47 -25.69
N ARG A 7 -17.79 13.76 -24.87
CA ARG A 7 -18.01 13.18 -23.55
C ARG A 7 -18.34 11.70 -23.73
N GLY A 8 -17.32 10.86 -23.58
CA GLY A 8 -17.44 9.41 -23.66
C GLY A 8 -16.30 8.78 -22.87
N SER A 9 -16.32 8.95 -21.56
CA SER A 9 -15.49 8.16 -20.65
C SER A 9 -16.43 7.61 -19.59
N SER A 10 -16.59 6.29 -19.62
CA SER A 10 -17.28 5.50 -18.62
C SER A 10 -16.81 5.87 -17.20
N PRO A 11 -17.67 5.73 -16.19
CA PRO A 11 -17.27 5.99 -14.82
C PRO A 11 -16.20 4.97 -14.41
N SER A 12 -15.01 5.48 -14.15
CA SER A 12 -14.00 4.89 -13.26
C SER A 12 -13.25 3.67 -13.78
N GLU A 13 -12.35 3.86 -14.74
CA GLU A 13 -11.06 3.14 -14.72
C GLU A 13 -10.24 3.68 -13.53
N ILE A 14 -10.67 3.37 -12.30
CA ILE A 14 -9.72 3.36 -11.20
C ILE A 14 -9.02 2.02 -11.39
N ASP A 15 -7.81 2.06 -11.94
CA ASP A 15 -6.94 0.89 -12.01
C ASP A 15 -7.02 0.15 -10.68
N GLU A 16 -7.47 -1.09 -10.74
CA GLU A 16 -7.60 -1.98 -9.60
C GLU A 16 -6.27 -1.94 -8.84
N ILE A 17 -6.26 -1.52 -7.56
CA ILE A 17 -5.02 -1.40 -6.79
C ILE A 17 -4.44 -2.80 -6.63
N GLN A 18 -3.46 -3.14 -7.48
CA GLN A 18 -2.75 -4.42 -7.39
C GLN A 18 -1.86 -4.40 -6.15
N LEU A 19 -2.38 -4.97 -5.07
CA LEU A 19 -1.65 -5.24 -3.84
C LEU A 19 -1.29 -6.72 -3.80
N SER A 20 -0.03 -7.03 -3.53
CA SER A 20 0.43 -8.41 -3.27
C SER A 20 1.26 -8.47 -1.99
N GLU A 21 1.35 -9.66 -1.40
CA GLU A 21 2.21 -9.90 -0.23
C GLU A 21 3.68 -9.64 -0.56
N GLU A 22 4.13 -10.02 -1.77
CA GLU A 22 5.50 -9.77 -2.25
C GLU A 22 5.83 -8.27 -2.30
N MET A 23 4.90 -7.43 -2.74
CA MET A 23 5.11 -5.97 -2.74
C MET A 23 5.26 -5.42 -1.32
N VAL A 24 4.49 -5.96 -0.37
CA VAL A 24 4.61 -5.58 1.05
C VAL A 24 5.96 -6.05 1.60
N HIS A 25 6.34 -7.30 1.33
CA HIS A 25 7.63 -7.86 1.75
C HIS A 25 8.80 -7.00 1.24
N GLN A 26 8.85 -6.74 -0.07
CA GLN A 26 9.89 -5.90 -0.67
C GLN A 26 9.93 -4.51 -0.04
N HIS A 27 8.77 -3.91 0.25
CA HIS A 27 8.74 -2.62 0.92
C HIS A 27 9.35 -2.67 2.33
N LEU A 28 9.00 -3.69 3.12
CA LEU A 28 9.51 -3.87 4.48
C LEU A 28 11.02 -4.15 4.51
N GLU A 29 11.54 -4.93 3.56
CA GLU A 29 12.97 -5.24 3.43
C GLU A 29 13.80 -3.98 3.10
N HIS A 30 13.22 -3.03 2.39
CA HIS A 30 13.89 -1.80 1.95
C HIS A 30 13.69 -0.60 2.89
N LEU A 31 13.13 -0.80 4.09
CA LEU A 31 12.99 0.28 5.07
C LEU A 31 14.34 0.92 5.44
N ASP A 32 14.35 2.25 5.53
CA ASP A 32 15.51 3.01 6.02
C ASP A 32 15.53 3.00 7.54
N VAL A 33 16.49 2.26 8.10
CA VAL A 33 16.69 2.10 9.55
C VAL A 33 17.10 3.38 10.27
N ARG A 34 17.40 4.47 9.56
CA ARG A 34 17.73 5.77 10.16
C ARG A 34 16.51 6.65 10.41
N LYS A 35 15.33 6.24 9.92
CA LYS A 35 14.07 6.96 10.16
C LYS A 35 13.56 6.71 11.57
N MET A 36 12.90 7.72 12.12
CA MET A 36 12.16 7.58 13.37
C MET A 36 11.02 6.56 13.24
N ALA A 37 10.55 6.08 14.39
CA ALA A 37 9.37 5.23 14.48
C ALA A 37 8.13 5.92 13.89
N GLY A 38 7.20 5.10 13.36
CA GLY A 38 5.91 5.57 12.88
C GLY A 38 4.95 5.94 14.03
N PRO A 39 3.70 6.30 13.69
CA PRO A 39 2.63 6.51 14.69
C PRO A 39 2.31 5.27 15.53
N ASP A 40 2.72 4.10 15.04
CA ASP A 40 2.68 2.81 15.75
C ASP A 40 3.81 2.65 16.79
N GLU A 41 4.72 3.63 16.87
CA GLU A 41 5.90 3.63 17.73
C GLU A 41 6.90 2.50 17.41
N ILE A 42 6.76 1.84 16.24
CA ILE A 42 7.64 0.77 15.81
C ILE A 42 8.76 1.33 14.94
N HIS A 43 10.00 1.13 15.39
CA HIS A 43 11.18 1.60 14.67
C HIS A 43 11.50 0.68 13.47
N PRO A 44 11.93 1.22 12.30
CA PRO A 44 12.24 0.39 11.13
C PRO A 44 13.35 -0.65 11.36
N ALA A 45 14.27 -0.40 12.29
CA ALA A 45 15.29 -1.37 12.71
C ALA A 45 14.72 -2.64 13.35
N ILE A 46 13.46 -2.61 13.81
CA ILE A 46 12.72 -3.78 14.31
C ILE A 46 11.94 -4.43 13.18
N THR A 47 11.22 -3.62 12.39
CA THR A 47 10.32 -4.11 11.33
C THR A 47 11.08 -4.78 10.18
N LYS A 48 12.20 -4.20 9.74
CA LYS A 48 12.97 -4.71 8.60
C LYS A 48 13.50 -6.15 8.81
N PRO A 49 14.12 -6.50 9.95
CA PRO A 49 14.56 -7.87 10.21
C PRO A 49 13.44 -8.93 10.24
N ILE A 50 12.19 -8.52 10.44
CA ILE A 50 11.03 -9.44 10.53
C ILE A 50 10.07 -9.27 9.34
N ALA A 51 10.54 -8.72 8.22
CA ALA A 51 9.75 -8.46 7.02
C ALA A 51 8.97 -9.70 6.53
N ASP A 52 9.62 -10.86 6.47
CA ASP A 52 9.01 -12.14 6.08
C ASP A 52 7.80 -12.52 6.96
N ILE A 53 7.86 -12.21 8.26
CA ILE A 53 6.80 -12.54 9.22
C ILE A 53 5.65 -11.54 9.10
N LEU A 54 5.97 -10.27 8.84
CA LEU A 54 5.00 -9.18 8.80
C LEU A 54 4.30 -9.02 7.44
N ALA A 55 4.91 -9.47 6.34
CA ALA A 55 4.38 -9.25 5.00
C ALA A 55 2.94 -9.74 4.84
N GLY A 56 2.65 -10.98 5.21
CA GLY A 56 1.31 -11.58 5.14
C GLY A 56 0.25 -10.86 5.99
N PRO A 57 0.49 -10.66 7.31
CA PRO A 57 -0.44 -9.90 8.16
C PRO A 57 -0.71 -8.48 7.67
N VAL A 58 0.33 -7.72 7.28
CA VAL A 58 0.20 -6.35 6.79
C VAL A 58 -0.54 -6.31 5.45
N TYR A 59 -0.27 -7.26 4.55
CA TYR A 59 -1.01 -7.42 3.30
C TYR A 59 -2.51 -7.60 3.54
N LYS A 60 -2.89 -8.53 4.43
CA LYS A 60 -4.29 -8.80 4.77
C LYS A 60 -4.98 -7.57 5.37
N LEU A 61 -4.29 -6.88 6.29
CA LEU A 61 -4.80 -5.67 6.92
C LEU A 61 -5.05 -4.56 5.89
N ARG A 62 -4.07 -4.31 5.02
CA ARG A 62 -4.16 -3.28 3.99
C ARG A 62 -5.21 -3.61 2.93
N LYS A 63 -5.31 -4.88 2.53
CA LYS A 63 -6.37 -5.34 1.61
C LYS A 63 -7.76 -5.10 2.22
N ALA A 64 -7.97 -5.53 3.47
CA ALA A 64 -9.23 -5.28 4.16
C ALA A 64 -9.55 -3.78 4.26
N SER A 65 -8.54 -2.94 4.53
CA SER A 65 -8.71 -1.49 4.58
C SER A 65 -9.12 -0.87 3.24
N ILE A 66 -8.52 -1.34 2.13
CA ILE A 66 -8.89 -0.93 0.77
C ILE A 66 -10.33 -1.37 0.45
N ASP A 67 -10.66 -2.63 0.75
CA ASP A 67 -11.97 -3.21 0.45
C ASP A 67 -13.10 -2.54 1.26
N GLN A 68 -12.83 -2.15 2.50
CA GLN A 68 -13.82 -1.55 3.41
C GLN A 68 -13.82 -0.02 3.37
N GLY A 69 -12.76 0.61 2.87
CA GLY A 69 -12.58 2.06 2.92
C GLY A 69 -12.39 2.60 4.34
N VAL A 70 -11.93 1.78 5.29
CA VAL A 70 -11.74 2.14 6.70
C VAL A 70 -10.30 1.81 7.10
N LEU A 71 -9.64 2.75 7.77
CA LEU A 71 -8.31 2.52 8.34
C LEU A 71 -8.44 1.73 9.65
N PRO A 72 -7.53 0.76 9.91
CA PRO A 72 -7.46 0.09 11.20
C PRO A 72 -7.05 1.05 12.33
#